data_AF-A0A3P3QVJ1-F1
#
_entry.id   AF-A0A3P3QVJ1-F1
#
_cell.length_a   1.000
_cell.length_b   1.000
_cell.length_c   1.000
_cell.angle_alpha   90.00
_cell.angle_beta   90.00
_cell.angle_gamma   90.00
#
_symmetry.space_group_name_H-M   'P 1'
#
loop_
_entity.id
_entity.type
_entity.pdbx_description
1 polymer ?
#
loop_
_entity_poly.entity_id
_entity_poly.type
_entity_poly.pdbx_seq_one_letter_code
_entity_poly.pdbx_strand_id
1 'polypeptide(L)' 'MTEALKELYEDLRKEVDVVELDRARESGIVSTLVSLVKDGILSVDEAAKRAKMSVNKFEKYVK' A
#
# COMPACT_ATOMS: atom_id res chain seq x y z
N MET A 1 30.34 -18.86 9.09
CA MET A 1 29.01 -18.30 9.43
C MET A 1 28.26 -19.38 10.19
N THR A 2 27.84 -19.12 11.43
CA THR A 2 27.13 -20.11 12.26
C THR A 2 25.70 -20.31 11.74
N GLU A 3 25.11 -21.49 11.95
CA GLU A 3 23.76 -21.80 11.49
C GLU A 3 22.71 -20.87 12.12
N ALA A 4 22.87 -20.52 13.40
CA ALA A 4 22.02 -19.53 14.07
C ALA A 4 22.05 -18.15 13.39
N LEU A 5 23.20 -17.75 12.83
CA LEU A 5 23.30 -16.47 12.10
C LEU A 5 22.58 -16.55 10.76
N LYS A 6 22.67 -17.69 10.04
CA LYS A 6 21.93 -17.90 8.79
C LYS A 6 20.42 -17.87 8.99
N GLU A 7 19.91 -18.57 10.00
CA GLU A 7 18.48 -18.61 10.31
C GLU A 7 17.93 -17.20 10.59
N LEU A 8 18.65 -16.39 11.36
CA LEU A 8 18.26 -15.01 11.65
C LEU A 8 18.19 -14.13 10.37
N TYR A 9 19.13 -14.30 9.44
CA TYR A 9 19.11 -13.56 8.17
C TYR A 9 17.96 -13.97 7.26
N GLU A 10 17.65 -15.28 7.19
CA GLU A 10 16.54 -15.78 6.39
C GLU A 10 15.18 -15.35 6.96
N ASP A 11 15.03 -15.34 8.28
CA ASP A 11 13.79 -14.87 8.91
C ASP A 11 13.60 -13.35 8.75
N LEU A 12 14.67 -12.57 8.90
CA LEU A 12 14.63 -11.13 8.61
C LEU A 12 14.27 -10.86 7.15
N ARG A 13 14.81 -11.65 6.22
CA ARG A 13 14.49 -11.53 4.79
C ARG A 13 13.01 -11.79 4.52
N LYS A 14 12.46 -12.87 5.07
CA LYS A 14 11.02 -13.19 4.94
C LYS A 14 10.14 -12.06 5.48
N GLU A 15 10.52 -11.47 6.62
CA GLU A 15 9.78 -10.36 7.20
C GLU A 15 9.82 -9.11 6.32
N VAL A 16 10.98 -8.78 5.75
CA VAL A 16 11.12 -7.70 4.76
C VAL A 16 10.25 -7.96 3.53
N ASP A 17 10.27 -9.16 2.97
CA ASP A 17 9.47 -9.54 1.79
C ASP A 17 7.96 -9.35 2.04
N VAL A 18 7.47 -9.72 3.23
CA VAL A 18 6.06 -9.52 3.63
C VAL A 18 5.71 -8.04 3.68
N VAL A 19 6.58 -7.20 4.24
CA VAL A 19 6.36 -5.74 4.30
C VAL A 19 6.31 -5.12 2.91
N GLU A 20 7.15 -5.56 1.98
CA GLU A 20 7.12 -5.07 0.59
C GLU A 20 5.84 -5.47 -0.15
N LEU A 21 5.35 -6.70 0.07
CA LEU A 21 4.08 -7.17 -0.49
C LEU A 21 2.89 -6.34 0.00
N ASP A 22 2.86 -6.03 1.31
CA ASP A 22 1.80 -5.20 1.88
C ASP A 22 1.81 -3.78 1.30
N ARG A 23 2.98 -3.17 1.14
CA ARG A 23 3.12 -1.86 0.49
C ARG A 23 2.69 -1.87 -0.98
N ALA A 24 3.02 -2.94 -1.71
CA ALA A 24 2.60 -3.10 -3.10
C ALA A 24 1.07 -3.21 -3.20
N ARG A 25 0.46 -3.97 -2.29
CA ARG A 25 -1.00 -4.11 -2.19
C ARG A 25 -1.68 -2.79 -1.86
N GLU A 26 -1.19 -2.06 -0.86
CA GLU A 26 -1.71 -0.73 -0.51
C GLU A 26 -1.62 0.24 -1.69
N SER A 27 -0.49 0.24 -2.40
CA SER A 27 -0.30 1.07 -3.60
C SER A 27 -1.27 0.72 -4.73
N GLY A 28 -1.55 -0.57 -4.94
CA GLY A 28 -2.53 -1.03 -5.93
C GLY A 28 -3.98 -0.68 -5.57
N ILE A 29 -4.31 -0.68 -4.28
CA ILE A 29 -5.62 -0.21 -3.80
C ILE A 29 -5.77 1.29 -4.10
N VAL A 30 -4.77 2.10 -3.76
CA VAL A 30 -4.80 3.54 -4.00
C VAL A 30 -4.91 3.86 -5.49
N SER A 31 -4.13 3.19 -6.35
CA SER A 31 -4.19 3.42 -7.81
C SER A 31 -5.57 3.09 -8.40
N THR A 32 -6.17 1.97 -7.98
CA THR A 32 -7.52 1.57 -8.41
C THR A 32 -8.56 2.62 -7.99
N LEU A 33 -8.49 3.08 -6.73
CA LEU A 33 -9.41 4.09 -6.22
C LEU A 33 -9.25 5.44 -6.94
N VAL A 34 -8.03 5.83 -7.29
CA VAL A 34 -7.77 7.04 -8.09
C VAL A 34 -8.44 6.94 -9.46
N SER A 35 -8.33 5.80 -10.16
CA SER A 35 -8.99 5.60 -11.45
C SER A 35 -10.52 5.72 -11.33
N LEU A 36 -11.12 5.09 -10.32
CA LEU A 36 -12.57 5.18 -10.09
C LEU A 36 -13.05 6.61 -9.80
N VAL A 37 -12.23 7.42 -9.13
CA VAL A 37 -12.52 8.85 -8.94
C VAL A 37 -12.43 9.61 -10.25
N LYS A 38 -11.40 9.35 -11.06
CA LYS A 38 -11.22 9.99 -12.38
C LYS A 38 -12.36 9.63 -13.34
N ASP A 39 -12.88 8.40 -13.24
CA ASP A 39 -14.02 7.93 -14.01
C ASP A 39 -15.37 8.47 -13.48
N GLY A 40 -15.37 9.20 -12.36
CA GLY A 40 -16.58 9.76 -11.73
C GLY A 40 -17.47 8.72 -11.04
N ILE A 41 -16.98 7.49 -10.86
CA ILE A 41 -17.70 6.39 -10.21
C ILE A 41 -17.76 6.59 -8.69
N LEU A 42 -16.68 7.13 -8.11
CA LEU A 42 -16.57 7.42 -6.68
C LEU A 42 -16.27 8.90 -6.44
N SER A 43 -16.75 9.42 -5.31
CA SER A 43 -16.29 10.70 -4.79
C SER A 43 -14.89 10.59 -4.19
N VAL A 44 -14.16 11.71 -4.14
CA VAL A 44 -12.83 11.81 -3.49
C VAL A 44 -12.92 11.40 -2.00
N ASP A 45 -13.98 11.81 -1.30
CA ASP A 45 -14.20 11.47 0.10
C ASP A 45 -14.33 9.96 0.31
N GLU A 46 -15.16 9.32 -0.52
CA GLU A 46 -15.41 7.88 -0.42
C GLU A 46 -14.15 7.06 -0.75
N ALA A 47 -13.38 7.50 -1.74
CA ALA A 47 -12.11 6.87 -2.10
C ALA A 47 -11.05 7.03 -0.99
N ALA A 48 -10.93 8.22 -0.39
CA ALA A 48 -10.01 8.47 0.72
C ALA A 48 -10.33 7.58 1.94
N LYS A 49 -11.61 7.43 2.28
CA LYS A 49 -12.06 6.55 3.36
C LYS A 49 -11.72 5.08 3.09
N ARG A 50 -11.93 4.60 1.85
CA ARG A 50 -11.57 3.23 1.43
C ARG A 50 -10.06 2.99 1.45
N ALA A 51 -9.28 4.02 1.14
CA ALA A 51 -7.82 4.01 1.24
C ALA A 51 -7.29 4.21 2.68
N LYS A 52 -8.18 4.31 3.68
CA LYS A 52 -7.85 4.57 5.09
C LYS A 52 -6.94 5.80 5.27
N MET A 53 -7.18 6.86 4.50
CA MET A 53 -6.41 8.10 4.61
C MET A 53 -7.29 9.35 4.56
N SER A 54 -6.72 10.51 4.88
CA SER A 54 -7.44 11.78 4.79
C SER A 54 -7.66 12.19 3.34
N VAL A 55 -8.75 12.92 3.10
CA VAL A 55 -9.09 13.51 1.79
C VAL A 55 -7.91 14.31 1.23
N ASN A 56 -7.33 15.20 2.03
CA ASN A 56 -6.16 16.01 1.63
C ASN A 56 -4.94 15.17 1.21
N LYS A 57 -4.76 13.97 1.80
CA LYS A 57 -3.67 13.06 1.39
C LYS A 57 -4.03 12.36 0.09
N PHE A 58 -5.28 11.91 -0.05
CA PHE A 58 -5.76 11.21 -1.23
C PHE A 58 -5.79 12.13 -2.48
N GLU A 59 -6.22 13.38 -2.35
CA GLU A 59 -6.26 14.37 -3.44
C GLU A 59 -4.92 14.56 -4.15
N LYS A 60 -3.80 14.38 -3.43
CA LYS A 60 -2.45 14.47 -4.00
C LYS A 60 -2.17 13.40 -5.06
N TYR A 61 -2.90 12.29 -5.04
CA TYR A 61 -2.79 11.20 -6.02
C TYR A 61 -3.74 11.37 -7.22
N VAL A 62 -4.77 12.21 -7.08
CA VAL A 62 -5.78 12.43 -8.13
C VAL A 62 -5.35 13.52 -9.10
N LYS A 63 -4.63 14.55 -8.61
CA LYS A 63 -3.97 15.58 -9.45
C LYS A 63 -3.08 14.95 -10.51
#